data_AF-A0A7S0L7H5-F1
#
_entry.id   AF-A0A7S0L7H5-F1
#
_cell.length_a   1.000
_cell.length_b   1.000
_cell.length_c   1.000
_cell.angle_alpha   90.00
_cell.angle_beta   90.00
_cell.angle_gamma   90.00
#
_symmetry.space_group_name_H-M   'P 1'
#
loop_
_entity.id
_entity.type
_entity.pdbx_description
1 polymer ?
#
loop_
_entity_poly.entity_id
_entity_poly.type
_entity_poly.pdbx_seq_one_letter_code
_entity_poly.pdbx_strand_id
1 'polypeptide(L)'
;SGCFAPLYELVPLIEPARRVRELHLTLIRNENAYYCCVAQLMACMALPLPTAPVIYLAGDSHSLSPGWRTVQSRGQRFLISPVLVTGLKVWHLRDESDFFPKANFHAAVKSIPDGANVIFAFGEIDCREGLLVAVERGRYTDLQEGIETVIQIYVSSMRELVKRRKFKILVHPVPPVLPQTQATVSKFNAALKARLEREDMLYYLDFYDGLLTEDGSFNSAYALDGTHMHPSYLELLADVLPPLEA
;
A
#
# COMPACT_ATOMS: atom_id res chain seq x y z
N SER A 1 1.88 -33.40 2.88
CA SER A 1 3.13 -32.75 3.32
C SER A 1 3.56 -31.73 2.27
N GLY A 2 3.04 -30.50 2.34
CA GLY A 2 3.43 -29.43 1.43
C GLY A 2 4.75 -28.78 1.85
N CYS A 3 5.44 -28.11 0.93
CA CYS A 3 6.73 -27.42 1.12
C CYS A 3 6.77 -26.34 2.23
N PHE A 4 5.68 -26.15 2.98
CA PHE A 4 5.53 -25.14 4.02
C PHE A 4 5.33 -25.72 5.43
N ALA A 5 5.33 -27.04 5.61
CA ALA A 5 5.37 -27.65 6.95
C ALA A 5 6.55 -27.14 7.83
N PRO A 6 7.76 -26.87 7.28
CA PRO A 6 8.85 -26.29 8.07
C PRO A 6 8.55 -24.88 8.58
N LEU A 7 7.59 -24.17 7.98
CA LEU A 7 7.37 -22.76 8.27
C LEU A 7 6.71 -22.54 9.64
N TYR A 8 5.80 -23.44 10.04
CA TYR A 8 5.25 -23.44 11.39
C TYR A 8 6.30 -23.79 12.45
N GLU A 9 7.27 -24.66 12.12
CA GLU A 9 8.38 -25.02 13.02
C GLU A 9 9.45 -23.92 13.11
N LEU A 10 9.59 -23.10 12.06
CA LEU A 10 10.51 -21.97 12.03
C LEU A 10 10.02 -20.79 12.87
N VAL A 11 8.70 -20.58 12.99
CA VAL A 11 8.16 -19.43 13.76
C VAL A 11 8.72 -19.37 15.20
N PRO A 12 8.67 -20.44 16.03
CA PRO A 12 9.27 -20.42 17.37
C PRO A 12 10.78 -20.16 17.40
N LEU A 13 11.51 -20.54 16.34
CA LEU A 13 12.96 -20.35 16.24
C LEU A 13 13.34 -18.91 15.91
N ILE A 14 12.48 -18.19 15.19
CA ILE A 14 12.75 -16.81 14.77
C ILE A 14 12.05 -15.77 15.68
N GLU A 15 11.07 -16.19 16.49
CA GLU A 15 10.43 -15.36 17.53
C GLU A 15 11.41 -14.62 18.48
N PRO A 16 12.54 -15.21 18.93
CA PRO A 16 13.52 -14.49 19.73
C PRO A 16 14.11 -13.25 19.03
N ALA A 17 14.26 -13.26 17.71
CA ALA A 17 14.78 -12.13 16.93
C ALA A 17 13.82 -10.92 16.94
N ARG A 18 12.50 -11.16 17.09
CA ARG A 18 11.49 -10.08 17.23
C ARG A 18 11.60 -9.34 18.57
N ARG A 19 12.18 -9.98 19.59
CA ARG A 19 12.24 -9.47 20.97
C ARG A 19 13.50 -8.67 21.26
N VAL A 20 14.39 -8.51 20.28
CA VAL A 20 15.63 -7.73 20.44
C VAL A 20 15.26 -6.28 20.71
N ARG A 21 15.70 -5.78 21.88
CA ARG A 21 15.48 -4.41 22.30
C ARG A 21 16.38 -3.47 21.50
N GLU A 22 15.98 -2.21 21.36
CA GLU A 22 16.78 -1.15 20.73
C GLU A 22 17.08 -1.30 19.24
N LEU A 23 16.40 -2.21 18.52
CA LEU A 23 16.59 -2.36 17.07
C LEU A 23 16.38 -1.06 16.28
N HIS A 24 15.55 -0.14 16.79
CA HIS A 24 15.34 1.19 16.20
C HIS A 24 16.60 2.07 16.14
N LEU A 25 17.65 1.74 16.91
CA LEU A 25 18.97 2.39 16.92
C LEU A 25 19.96 1.76 15.93
N THR A 26 19.58 0.65 15.28
CA THR A 26 20.47 -0.10 14.39
C THR A 26 20.23 0.22 12.92
N LEU A 27 21.21 -0.12 12.07
CA LEU A 27 21.08 0.01 10.61
C LEU A 27 20.04 -0.96 10.01
N ILE A 28 19.66 -2.01 10.74
CA ILE A 28 18.72 -3.05 10.26
C ILE A 28 17.27 -2.81 10.73
N ARG A 29 16.97 -1.63 11.27
CA ARG A 29 15.66 -1.34 11.89
C ARG A 29 14.50 -1.53 10.91
N ASN A 30 14.72 -1.16 9.64
CA ASN A 30 13.70 -1.21 8.61
C ASN A 30 13.47 -2.67 8.20
N GLU A 31 14.55 -3.42 7.94
CA GLU A 31 14.54 -4.84 7.62
C GLU A 31 13.85 -5.65 8.72
N ASN A 32 14.10 -5.33 9.99
CA ASN A 32 13.41 -5.96 11.09
C ASN A 32 11.91 -5.62 11.12
N ALA A 33 11.52 -4.38 10.83
CA ALA A 33 10.11 -4.00 10.74
C ALA A 33 9.39 -4.81 9.65
N TYR A 34 10.00 -4.95 8.46
CA TYR A 34 9.48 -5.80 7.39
C TYR A 34 9.40 -7.27 7.81
N TYR A 35 10.44 -7.79 8.45
CA TYR A 35 10.46 -9.16 8.96
C TYR A 35 9.32 -9.41 9.95
N CYS A 36 9.11 -8.52 10.93
CA CYS A 36 8.03 -8.61 11.91
C CYS A 36 6.64 -8.56 11.26
N CYS A 37 6.45 -7.73 10.23
CA CYS A 37 5.20 -7.66 9.46
C CYS A 37 4.95 -8.99 8.74
N VAL A 38 5.93 -9.48 7.98
CA VAL A 38 5.82 -10.75 7.23
C VAL A 38 5.54 -11.91 8.17
N ALA A 39 6.25 -12.02 9.30
CA ALA A 39 6.03 -13.10 10.27
C ALA A 39 4.58 -13.15 10.79
N GLN A 40 3.98 -11.99 11.08
CA GLN A 40 2.58 -11.90 11.51
C GLN A 40 1.61 -12.27 10.38
N LEU A 41 1.89 -11.83 9.15
CA LEU A 41 1.06 -12.15 7.99
C LEU A 41 1.11 -13.62 7.60
N MET A 42 2.23 -14.30 7.85
CA MET A 42 2.36 -15.74 7.61
C MET A 42 1.50 -16.55 8.59
N ALA A 43 1.29 -16.07 9.81
CA ALA A 43 0.46 -16.75 10.80
C ALA A 43 -1.02 -16.88 10.38
N CYS A 44 -1.50 -15.97 9.52
CA CYS A 44 -2.87 -15.99 8.98
C CYS A 44 -2.92 -16.26 7.47
N MET A 45 -1.91 -16.91 6.89
CA MET A 45 -1.88 -17.27 5.47
C MET A 45 -2.45 -18.68 5.24
N ALA A 46 -3.38 -18.81 4.30
CA ALA A 46 -3.90 -20.10 3.88
C ALA A 46 -3.00 -20.75 2.82
N LEU A 47 -2.70 -22.04 2.97
CA LEU A 47 -1.86 -22.82 2.07
C LEU A 47 -2.54 -24.13 1.66
N PRO A 48 -2.31 -24.64 0.42
CA PRO A 48 -1.46 -24.07 -0.63
C PRO A 48 -2.05 -22.79 -1.24
N LEU A 49 -1.19 -21.97 -1.86
CA LEU A 49 -1.67 -20.77 -2.54
C LEU A 49 -2.60 -21.16 -3.70
N PRO A 50 -3.76 -20.48 -3.84
CA PRO A 50 -4.68 -20.78 -4.92
C PRO A 50 -4.12 -20.32 -6.26
N THR A 51 -4.45 -21.05 -7.33
CA THR A 51 -4.20 -20.61 -8.70
C THR A 51 -5.38 -19.76 -9.16
N ALA A 52 -5.12 -18.50 -9.49
CA ALA A 52 -6.11 -17.55 -9.99
C ALA A 52 -5.42 -16.46 -10.82
N PRO A 53 -6.16 -15.73 -11.69
CA PRO A 53 -5.66 -14.51 -12.33
C PRO A 53 -5.11 -13.52 -11.30
N VAL A 54 -4.07 -12.79 -11.68
CA VAL A 54 -3.29 -11.97 -10.74
C VAL A 54 -3.70 -10.50 -10.80
N ILE A 55 -3.89 -9.89 -9.63
CA ILE A 55 -3.84 -8.44 -9.46
C ILE A 55 -2.51 -8.13 -8.77
N TYR A 56 -1.68 -7.31 -9.40
CA TYR A 56 -0.45 -6.85 -8.76
C TYR A 56 -0.78 -5.71 -7.81
N LEU A 57 -0.19 -5.70 -6.62
CA LEU A 57 -0.37 -4.60 -5.69
C LEU A 57 0.98 -4.00 -5.35
N ALA A 58 1.27 -2.86 -5.98
CA ALA A 58 2.48 -2.09 -5.77
C ALA A 58 2.28 -1.09 -4.63
N GLY A 59 3.13 -1.14 -3.63
CA GLY A 59 3.06 -0.28 -2.47
C GLY A 59 4.32 -0.36 -1.63
N ASP A 60 4.36 0.38 -0.53
CA ASP A 60 5.35 0.17 0.52
C ASP A 60 5.05 -1.12 1.32
N SER A 61 5.30 -1.14 2.62
CA SER A 61 4.97 -2.27 3.48
C SER A 61 3.48 -2.61 3.49
N HIS A 62 2.58 -1.66 3.20
CA HIS A 62 1.15 -1.92 3.09
C HIS A 62 0.79 -2.87 1.94
N SER A 63 1.70 -3.07 0.97
CA SER A 63 1.50 -4.07 -0.08
C SER A 63 1.58 -5.52 0.40
N LEU A 64 2.22 -5.76 1.54
CA LEU A 64 2.48 -7.09 2.05
C LEU A 64 1.22 -7.72 2.67
N SER A 65 0.41 -6.93 3.38
CA SER A 65 -0.81 -7.40 4.04
C SER A 65 -1.75 -8.17 3.10
N PRO A 66 -2.17 -7.61 1.95
CA PRO A 66 -3.04 -8.33 1.03
C PRO A 66 -2.30 -9.41 0.21
N GLY A 67 -0.97 -9.47 0.29
CA GLY A 67 -0.14 -10.35 -0.53
C GLY A 67 -0.47 -11.83 -0.36
N TRP A 68 -0.49 -12.54 -1.49
CA TRP A 68 -0.74 -13.98 -1.62
C TRP A 68 -2.10 -14.45 -1.12
N ARG A 69 -3.04 -13.51 -0.97
CA ARG A 69 -4.44 -13.79 -0.62
C ARG A 69 -5.33 -13.57 -1.82
N THR A 70 -6.51 -14.16 -1.75
CA THR A 70 -7.50 -13.97 -2.79
C THR A 70 -8.50 -12.90 -2.42
N VAL A 71 -8.87 -12.11 -3.41
CA VAL A 71 -10.04 -11.25 -3.36
C VAL A 71 -11.08 -11.81 -4.34
N GLN A 72 -12.35 -11.82 -3.94
CA GLN A 72 -13.44 -12.30 -4.78
C GLN A 72 -14.33 -11.12 -5.15
N SER A 73 -14.39 -10.79 -6.44
CA SER A 73 -15.26 -9.73 -6.92
C SER A 73 -16.08 -10.24 -8.09
N ARG A 74 -17.39 -9.96 -8.07
CA ARG A 74 -18.32 -10.27 -9.17
C ARG A 74 -18.27 -11.74 -9.62
N GLY A 75 -18.10 -12.67 -8.68
CA GLY A 75 -18.03 -14.11 -8.96
C GLY A 75 -16.68 -14.60 -9.48
N GLN A 76 -15.71 -13.70 -9.71
CA GLN A 76 -14.35 -14.05 -10.09
C GLN A 76 -13.40 -13.91 -8.91
N ARG A 77 -12.49 -14.88 -8.77
CA ARG A 77 -11.45 -14.88 -7.75
C ARG A 77 -10.13 -14.43 -8.38
N PHE A 78 -9.44 -13.52 -7.71
CA PHE A 78 -8.12 -13.03 -8.10
C PHE A 78 -7.12 -13.28 -6.99
N LEU A 79 -5.87 -13.62 -7.34
CA LEU A 79 -4.75 -13.70 -6.42
C LEU A 79 -4.04 -12.35 -6.39
N ILE A 80 -3.79 -11.80 -5.20
CA ILE A 80 -3.00 -10.57 -5.06
C ILE A 80 -1.53 -10.94 -4.99
N SER A 81 -0.74 -10.40 -5.93
CA SER A 81 0.72 -10.52 -5.95
C SER A 81 1.34 -9.22 -5.44
N PRO A 82 2.01 -9.23 -4.26
CA PRO A 82 2.59 -8.02 -3.70
C PRO A 82 3.83 -7.59 -4.51
N VAL A 83 3.95 -6.28 -4.74
CA VAL A 83 5.11 -5.64 -5.39
C VAL A 83 5.65 -4.57 -4.45
N LEU A 84 6.61 -4.96 -3.62
CA LEU A 84 7.14 -4.10 -2.56
C LEU A 84 8.07 -3.01 -3.12
N VAL A 85 7.81 -1.76 -2.73
CA VAL A 85 8.66 -0.59 -2.98
C VAL A 85 8.95 0.12 -1.67
N THR A 86 10.16 -0.09 -1.13
CA THR A 86 10.50 0.37 0.21
C THR A 86 10.77 1.88 0.26
N GLY A 87 10.17 2.56 1.24
CA GLY A 87 10.49 3.96 1.58
C GLY A 87 10.03 5.01 0.56
N LEU A 88 9.14 4.64 -0.37
CA LEU A 88 8.66 5.57 -1.38
C LEU A 88 7.62 6.54 -0.77
N LYS A 89 7.98 7.83 -0.75
CA LYS A 89 7.01 8.92 -0.80
C LYS A 89 6.64 9.18 -2.26
N VAL A 90 5.38 9.42 -2.55
CA VAL A 90 4.90 9.86 -3.87
C VAL A 90 5.68 11.10 -4.32
N TRP A 91 6.00 12.01 -3.40
CA TRP A 91 6.81 13.18 -3.67
C TRP A 91 8.16 12.85 -4.36
N HIS A 92 8.77 11.70 -4.08
CA HIS A 92 10.02 11.25 -4.72
C HIS A 92 9.88 10.93 -6.21
N LEU A 93 8.66 10.84 -6.76
CA LEU A 93 8.45 10.50 -8.17
C LEU A 93 8.59 11.70 -9.12
N ARG A 94 8.69 12.93 -8.61
CA ARG A 94 8.95 14.13 -9.43
C ARG A 94 10.23 13.99 -10.27
N ASP A 95 10.28 14.70 -11.39
CA ASP A 95 11.34 14.55 -12.38
C ASP A 95 12.73 14.85 -11.80
N GLU A 96 12.85 15.87 -10.95
CA GLU A 96 14.12 16.33 -10.36
C GLU A 96 14.66 15.39 -9.27
N SER A 97 13.87 14.41 -8.83
CA SER A 97 14.31 13.48 -7.80
C SER A 97 15.25 12.42 -8.37
N ASP A 98 16.47 12.38 -7.85
CA ASP A 98 17.44 11.29 -8.00
C ASP A 98 17.67 10.65 -6.63
N PHE A 99 16.88 9.63 -6.32
CA PHE A 99 16.87 9.01 -4.99
C PHE A 99 16.49 7.53 -5.06
N PHE A 100 17.07 6.71 -4.18
CA PHE A 100 16.95 5.25 -4.24
C PHE A 100 15.50 4.72 -4.25
N PRO A 101 14.51 5.29 -3.53
CA PRO A 101 13.13 4.79 -3.57
C PRO A 101 12.48 4.98 -4.94
N LYS A 102 12.84 6.04 -5.68
CA LYS A 102 12.39 6.24 -7.07
C LYS A 102 12.98 5.17 -7.99
N ALA A 103 14.27 4.88 -7.83
CA ALA A 103 14.91 3.78 -8.57
C ALA A 103 14.28 2.42 -8.24
N ASN A 104 14.00 2.16 -6.96
CA ASN A 104 13.29 0.96 -6.49
C ASN A 104 11.88 0.87 -7.13
N PHE A 105 11.12 1.96 -7.10
CA PHE A 105 9.81 2.04 -7.74
C PHE A 105 9.90 1.65 -9.22
N HIS A 106 10.84 2.22 -9.97
CA HIS A 106 11.01 1.89 -11.38
C HIS A 106 11.40 0.43 -11.63
N ALA A 107 12.27 -0.15 -10.79
CA ALA A 107 12.63 -1.56 -10.87
C ALA A 107 11.42 -2.47 -10.58
N ALA A 108 10.63 -2.14 -9.55
CA ALA A 108 9.46 -2.90 -9.14
C ALA A 108 8.33 -2.84 -10.17
N VAL A 109 8.01 -1.66 -10.73
CA VAL A 109 7.01 -1.59 -11.81
C VAL A 109 7.51 -2.25 -13.10
N LYS A 110 8.83 -2.33 -13.32
CA LYS A 110 9.42 -3.06 -14.46
C LYS A 110 9.18 -4.57 -14.37
N SER A 111 9.08 -5.15 -13.17
CA SER A 111 8.81 -6.59 -13.02
C SER A 111 7.36 -6.98 -13.25
N ILE A 112 6.44 -6.02 -13.34
CA ILE A 112 5.02 -6.28 -13.62
C ILE A 112 4.83 -6.43 -15.15
N PRO A 113 4.10 -7.45 -15.63
CA PRO A 113 3.77 -7.62 -17.04
C PRO A 113 2.97 -6.44 -17.61
N ASP A 114 3.25 -6.06 -18.85
CA ASP A 114 2.47 -5.04 -19.56
C ASP A 114 1.01 -5.49 -19.70
N GLY A 115 0.07 -4.53 -19.64
CA GLY A 115 -1.37 -4.81 -19.70
C GLY A 115 -2.00 -5.29 -18.38
N ALA A 116 -1.21 -5.52 -17.32
CA ALA A 116 -1.71 -6.08 -16.07
C ALA A 116 -2.67 -5.14 -15.30
N ASN A 117 -3.52 -5.75 -14.45
CA ASN A 117 -4.26 -5.05 -13.41
C ASN A 117 -3.31 -4.74 -12.24
N VAL A 118 -3.17 -3.46 -11.89
CA VAL A 118 -2.22 -3.03 -10.84
C VAL A 118 -2.90 -2.07 -9.88
N ILE A 119 -2.93 -2.47 -8.61
CA ILE A 119 -3.29 -1.60 -7.48
C ILE A 119 -2.04 -0.84 -7.05
N PHE A 120 -2.11 0.49 -6.98
CA PHE A 120 -1.06 1.33 -6.42
C PHE A 120 -1.50 1.86 -5.04
N ALA A 121 -0.73 1.51 -4.02
CA ALA A 121 -0.95 1.85 -2.62
C ALA A 121 0.24 2.66 -2.08
N PHE A 122 0.24 3.96 -2.39
CA PHE A 122 1.27 4.91 -1.98
C PHE A 122 0.63 6.19 -1.41
N GLY A 123 1.39 6.93 -0.60
CA GLY A 123 0.95 8.18 0.03
C GLY A 123 0.88 8.13 1.56
N GLU A 124 0.97 6.96 2.17
CA GLU A 124 1.01 6.82 3.64
C GLU A 124 2.22 7.55 4.23
N ILE A 125 3.40 7.31 3.69
CA ILE A 125 4.63 7.96 4.14
C ILE A 125 4.59 9.48 3.89
N ASP A 126 3.98 9.94 2.80
CA ASP A 126 3.76 11.37 2.54
C ASP A 126 2.88 11.99 3.64
N CYS A 127 1.78 11.31 4.02
CA CYS A 127 0.87 11.78 5.06
C CYS A 127 1.50 11.74 6.47
N ARG A 128 2.29 10.70 6.77
CA ARG A 128 2.89 10.51 8.08
C ARG A 128 4.01 11.49 8.39
N GLU A 129 4.88 11.74 7.42
CA GLU A 129 6.13 12.47 7.67
C GLU A 129 6.53 13.46 6.58
N GLY A 130 5.89 13.42 5.40
CA GLY A 130 6.25 14.28 4.27
C GLY A 130 5.60 15.67 4.29
N LEU A 131 4.27 15.68 4.34
CA LEU A 131 3.47 16.87 4.07
C LEU A 131 3.61 17.94 5.15
N LEU A 132 3.42 17.59 6.42
CA LEU A 132 3.48 18.54 7.53
C LEU A 132 4.88 19.17 7.66
N VAL A 133 5.93 18.35 7.56
CA VAL A 133 7.33 18.82 7.59
C VAL A 133 7.64 19.76 6.42
N ALA A 134 7.06 19.52 5.23
CA ALA A 134 7.23 20.39 4.08
C ALA A 134 6.58 21.77 4.30
N VAL A 135 5.37 21.81 4.89
CA VAL A 135 4.68 23.05 5.25
C VAL A 135 5.46 23.82 6.31
N GLU A 136 5.91 23.16 7.38
CA GLU A 136 6.72 23.78 8.44
C GLU A 136 8.03 24.40 7.91
N ARG A 137 8.59 23.82 6.84
CA ARG A 137 9.80 24.30 6.16
C ARG A 137 9.50 25.35 5.07
N GLY A 138 8.26 25.83 4.97
CA GLY A 138 7.85 26.83 3.98
C GLY A 138 7.95 26.36 2.53
N ARG A 139 7.88 25.04 2.28
CA ARG A 139 7.85 24.50 0.92
C ARG A 139 6.48 24.64 0.26
N TYR A 140 5.44 24.71 1.08
CA TYR A 140 4.06 24.96 0.70
C TYR A 140 3.48 25.99 1.66
N THR A 141 2.55 26.79 1.17
CA THR A 141 1.81 27.80 1.93
C THR A 141 0.98 27.15 3.03
N ASP A 142 0.33 26.04 2.71
CA ASP A 142 -0.47 25.27 3.64
C ASP A 142 -0.49 23.78 3.28
N LEU A 143 -1.17 22.98 4.12
CA LEU A 143 -1.30 21.55 3.92
C LEU A 143 -2.07 21.20 2.64
N GLN A 144 -3.05 22.01 2.23
CA GLN A 144 -3.86 21.73 1.07
C GLN A 144 -3.03 21.83 -0.21
N GLU A 145 -2.22 22.89 -0.34
CA GLU A 145 -1.28 23.06 -1.46
C GLU A 145 -0.29 21.89 -1.54
N GLY A 146 0.23 21.45 -0.39
CA GLY A 146 1.12 20.29 -0.33
C GLY A 146 0.45 18.99 -0.79
N ILE A 147 -0.79 18.73 -0.34
CA ILE A 147 -1.58 17.57 -0.75
C ILE A 147 -1.82 17.58 -2.26
N GLU A 148 -2.30 18.70 -2.81
CA GLU A 148 -2.59 18.86 -4.24
C GLU A 148 -1.34 18.64 -5.10
N THR A 149 -0.19 19.17 -4.65
CA THR A 149 1.10 18.97 -5.32
C THR A 149 1.49 17.49 -5.36
N VAL A 150 1.41 16.79 -4.22
CA VAL A 150 1.75 15.37 -4.15
C VAL A 150 0.80 14.52 -5.00
N ILE A 151 -0.50 14.79 -4.95
CA ILE A 151 -1.50 14.09 -5.78
C ILE A 151 -1.23 14.33 -7.26
N GLN A 152 -0.85 15.55 -7.66
CA GLN A 152 -0.52 15.85 -9.06
C GLN A 152 0.70 15.06 -9.54
N ILE A 153 1.74 14.91 -8.70
CA ILE A 153 2.89 14.04 -8.97
C ILE A 153 2.43 12.58 -9.11
N TYR A 154 1.54 12.13 -8.22
CA TYR A 154 1.02 10.76 -8.24
C TYR A 154 0.31 10.46 -9.56
N VAL A 155 -0.69 11.27 -9.90
CA VAL A 155 -1.52 11.08 -11.10
C VAL A 155 -0.66 11.16 -12.36
N SER A 156 0.28 12.10 -12.44
CA SER A 156 1.19 12.22 -13.59
C SER A 156 2.04 10.95 -13.77
N SER A 157 2.59 10.43 -12.67
CA SER A 157 3.39 9.20 -12.67
C SER A 157 2.57 7.98 -13.11
N MET A 158 1.34 7.86 -12.60
CA MET A 158 0.44 6.75 -12.96
C MET A 158 0.01 6.83 -14.43
N ARG A 159 -0.34 8.02 -14.93
CA ARG A 159 -0.70 8.22 -16.35
C ARG A 159 0.41 7.80 -17.29
N GLU A 160 1.67 8.05 -16.91
CA GLU A 160 2.81 7.60 -17.72
C GLU A 160 2.93 6.08 -17.76
N LEU A 161 2.66 5.39 -16.64
CA LEU A 161 2.62 3.93 -16.60
C LEU A 161 1.46 3.36 -17.44
N VAL A 162 0.27 3.97 -17.41
CA VAL A 162 -0.82 3.57 -18.32
C VAL A 162 -0.38 3.69 -19.77
N LYS A 163 0.28 4.79 -20.16
CA LYS A 163 0.72 5.00 -21.56
C LYS A 163 1.81 4.02 -21.99
N ARG A 164 2.84 3.85 -21.16
CA ARG A 164 4.04 3.04 -21.51
C ARG A 164 3.84 1.55 -21.31
N ARG A 165 3.18 1.17 -20.22
CA ARG A 165 3.06 -0.24 -19.78
C ARG A 165 1.67 -0.81 -20.00
N LYS A 166 0.71 0.01 -20.44
CA LYS A 166 -0.69 -0.38 -20.66
C LYS A 166 -1.37 -0.94 -19.41
N PHE A 167 -0.87 -0.58 -18.23
CA PHE A 167 -1.47 -1.02 -16.97
C PHE A 167 -2.91 -0.52 -16.84
N LYS A 168 -3.74 -1.36 -16.24
CA LYS A 168 -5.06 -0.99 -15.72
C LYS A 168 -4.87 -0.61 -14.26
N ILE A 169 -4.79 0.69 -14.00
CA ILE A 169 -4.39 1.21 -12.70
C ILE A 169 -5.60 1.45 -11.81
N LEU A 170 -5.55 0.80 -10.65
CA LEU A 170 -6.46 0.99 -9.53
C LEU A 170 -5.68 1.72 -8.42
N VAL A 171 -6.23 2.79 -7.85
CA VAL A 171 -5.57 3.58 -6.81
C VAL A 171 -6.22 3.26 -5.47
N HIS A 172 -5.41 2.74 -4.55
CA HIS A 172 -5.82 2.38 -3.20
C HIS A 172 -5.85 3.64 -2.32
N PRO A 173 -6.85 3.80 -1.43
CA PRO A 173 -6.87 4.89 -0.46
C PRO A 173 -5.72 4.78 0.53
N VAL A 174 -5.17 5.90 1.00
CA VAL A 174 -4.16 5.87 2.05
C VAL A 174 -4.79 5.35 3.35
N PRO A 175 -4.24 4.33 4.01
CA PRO A 175 -4.88 3.75 5.19
C PRO A 175 -4.71 4.65 6.42
N PRO A 176 -5.77 4.84 7.25
CA PRO A 176 -5.73 5.75 8.40
C PRO A 176 -5.21 5.08 9.68
N VAL A 177 -4.17 4.24 9.59
CA VAL A 177 -3.77 3.34 10.70
C VAL A 177 -3.28 4.09 11.94
N LEU A 178 -2.62 5.24 11.76
CA LEU A 178 -2.04 6.02 12.84
C LEU A 178 -2.97 7.18 13.25
N PRO A 179 -3.42 7.25 14.52
CA PRO A 179 -4.27 8.35 14.99
C PRO A 179 -3.65 9.74 14.76
N GLN A 180 -2.33 9.85 14.87
CA GLN A 180 -1.60 11.11 14.73
C GLN A 180 -1.65 11.67 13.30
N THR A 181 -1.82 10.81 12.29
CA THR A 181 -1.79 11.20 10.88
C THR A 181 -3.18 11.17 10.25
N GLN A 182 -4.19 10.68 10.98
CA GLN A 182 -5.54 10.45 10.47
C GLN A 182 -6.17 11.70 9.84
N ALA A 183 -6.01 12.87 10.46
CA ALA A 183 -6.54 14.11 9.90
C ALA A 183 -5.91 14.47 8.55
N THR A 184 -4.60 14.25 8.38
CA THR A 184 -3.90 14.43 7.10
C THR A 184 -4.35 13.39 6.09
N VAL A 185 -4.47 12.12 6.49
CA VAL A 185 -4.93 11.01 5.64
C VAL A 185 -6.33 11.25 5.12
N SER A 186 -7.28 11.66 5.98
CA SER A 186 -8.65 11.98 5.57
C SER A 186 -8.69 13.10 4.53
N LYS A 187 -7.93 14.18 4.73
CA LYS A 187 -7.83 15.28 3.74
C LYS A 187 -7.19 14.81 2.44
N PHE A 188 -6.13 14.00 2.52
CA PHE A 188 -5.44 13.46 1.36
C PHE A 188 -6.36 12.56 0.52
N ASN A 189 -7.07 11.63 1.15
CA ASN A 189 -7.99 10.73 0.47
C ASN A 189 -9.20 11.46 -0.14
N ALA A 190 -9.76 12.45 0.56
CA ALA A 190 -10.82 13.29 0.01
C ALA A 190 -10.35 14.02 -1.26
N ALA A 191 -9.17 14.64 -1.22
CA ALA A 191 -8.58 15.31 -2.38
C ALA A 191 -8.24 14.31 -3.51
N LEU A 192 -7.70 13.14 -3.17
CA LEU A 192 -7.32 12.10 -4.12
C LEU A 192 -8.56 11.55 -4.84
N LYS A 193 -9.61 11.21 -4.09
CA LYS A 193 -10.91 10.78 -4.63
C LYS A 193 -11.45 11.83 -5.60
N ALA A 194 -11.59 13.08 -5.15
CA ALA A 194 -12.10 14.17 -5.99
C ALA A 194 -11.23 14.39 -7.25
N ARG A 195 -9.92 14.18 -7.17
CA ARG A 195 -9.02 14.28 -8.32
C ARG A 195 -9.22 13.15 -9.32
N LEU A 196 -9.42 11.92 -8.84
CA LEU A 196 -9.54 10.71 -9.65
C LEU A 196 -10.95 10.52 -10.22
N GLU A 197 -12.00 11.04 -9.59
CA GLU A 197 -13.35 11.12 -10.17
C GLU A 197 -13.40 11.91 -11.49
N ARG A 198 -12.37 12.74 -11.74
CA ARG A 198 -12.20 13.51 -12.98
C ARG A 198 -11.17 12.90 -13.94
N GLU A 199 -10.67 11.69 -13.65
CA GLU A 199 -9.70 10.97 -14.49
C GLU A 199 -10.35 9.75 -15.13
N ASP A 200 -10.21 9.62 -16.45
CA ASP A 200 -10.74 8.46 -17.17
C ASP A 200 -9.76 7.26 -17.17
N MET A 201 -8.49 7.51 -16.85
CA MET A 201 -7.41 6.53 -17.01
C MET A 201 -7.09 5.75 -15.73
N LEU A 202 -7.56 6.23 -14.58
CA LEU A 202 -7.21 5.73 -13.25
C LEU A 202 -8.50 5.49 -12.47
N TYR A 203 -8.60 4.35 -11.79
CA TYR A 203 -9.79 4.01 -11.02
C TYR A 203 -9.52 4.13 -9.52
N TYR A 204 -10.28 4.96 -8.80
CA TYR A 204 -10.17 5.04 -7.33
C TYR A 204 -10.94 3.91 -6.65
N LEU A 205 -10.29 3.19 -5.73
CA LEU A 205 -10.91 2.13 -4.94
C LEU A 205 -11.61 2.74 -3.72
N ASP A 206 -12.89 3.07 -3.87
CA ASP A 206 -13.66 3.88 -2.93
C ASP A 206 -14.15 3.10 -1.70
N PHE A 207 -13.23 2.65 -0.85
CA PHE A 207 -13.55 1.92 0.37
C PHE A 207 -12.99 2.55 1.66
N TYR A 208 -12.45 3.77 1.59
CA TYR A 208 -11.84 4.45 2.73
C TYR A 208 -12.79 4.55 3.93
N ASP A 209 -14.03 4.95 3.70
CA ASP A 209 -15.02 5.12 4.76
C ASP A 209 -15.34 3.79 5.47
N GLY A 210 -15.22 2.66 4.77
CA GLY A 210 -15.36 1.32 5.36
C GLY A 210 -14.24 0.96 6.34
N LEU A 211 -13.09 1.65 6.30
CA LEU A 211 -11.99 1.46 7.25
C LEU A 211 -12.23 2.20 8.58
N LEU A 212 -13.28 3.00 8.67
CA LEU A 212 -13.56 3.85 9.83
C LEU A 212 -14.72 3.27 10.66
N THR A 213 -14.71 3.56 11.95
CA THR A 213 -15.88 3.41 12.83
C THR A 213 -16.81 4.62 12.71
N GLU A 214 -17.98 4.54 13.33
CA GLU A 214 -18.99 5.63 13.30
C GLU A 214 -18.46 6.97 13.86
N ASP A 215 -17.51 6.92 14.79
CA ASP A 215 -16.84 8.11 15.35
C ASP A 215 -15.71 8.66 14.46
N GLY A 216 -15.47 8.04 13.31
CA GLY A 216 -14.44 8.40 12.35
C GLY A 216 -13.03 7.91 12.72
N SER A 217 -12.85 7.13 13.80
CA SER A 217 -11.56 6.52 14.12
C SER A 217 -11.28 5.28 13.26
N PHE A 218 -10.02 4.84 13.19
CA PHE A 218 -9.67 3.64 12.42
C PHE A 218 -10.25 2.39 13.09
N ASN A 219 -10.97 1.58 12.30
CA ASN A 219 -11.59 0.37 12.81
C ASN A 219 -10.54 -0.68 13.15
N SER A 220 -10.41 -0.97 14.46
CA SER A 220 -9.45 -1.94 14.99
C SER A 220 -9.63 -3.37 14.45
N ALA A 221 -10.77 -3.72 13.87
CA ALA A 221 -10.97 -5.00 13.16
C ALA A 221 -10.04 -5.16 11.95
N TYR A 222 -9.49 -4.05 11.44
CA TYR A 222 -8.51 -4.03 10.36
C TYR A 222 -7.09 -3.72 10.85
N ALA A 223 -6.81 -3.68 12.15
CA ALA A 223 -5.47 -3.42 12.67
C ALA A 223 -4.61 -4.70 12.73
N LEU A 224 -3.34 -4.61 12.34
CA LEU A 224 -2.37 -5.73 12.48
C LEU A 224 -1.39 -5.50 13.63
N ASP A 225 -0.56 -4.46 13.53
CA ASP A 225 0.62 -4.29 14.39
C ASP A 225 0.86 -2.82 14.81
N GLY A 226 -0.18 -1.99 14.68
CA GLY A 226 -0.11 -0.55 14.97
C GLY A 226 0.50 0.30 13.85
N THR A 227 0.92 -0.30 12.73
CA THR A 227 1.34 0.43 11.51
C THR A 227 0.64 -0.11 10.27
N HIS A 228 0.42 -1.42 10.18
CA HIS A 228 -0.18 -2.08 9.02
C HIS A 228 -1.63 -2.48 9.28
N MET A 229 -2.37 -2.63 8.17
CA MET A 229 -3.72 -3.20 8.21
C MET A 229 -3.67 -4.74 8.18
N HIS A 230 -4.57 -5.37 8.92
CA HIS A 230 -4.82 -6.81 8.84
C HIS A 230 -5.54 -7.13 7.52
N PRO A 231 -5.25 -8.27 6.86
CA PRO A 231 -5.82 -8.58 5.54
C PRO A 231 -7.34 -8.76 5.49
N SER A 232 -8.05 -8.67 6.62
CA SER A 232 -9.52 -8.68 6.69
C SER A 232 -10.15 -7.52 5.91
N TYR A 233 -9.43 -6.41 5.67
CA TYR A 233 -9.95 -5.31 4.86
C TYR A 233 -10.16 -5.70 3.38
N LEU A 234 -9.66 -6.85 2.93
CA LEU A 234 -9.88 -7.36 1.57
C LEU A 234 -11.36 -7.54 1.22
N GLU A 235 -12.23 -7.70 2.22
CA GLU A 235 -13.69 -7.71 2.02
C GLU A 235 -14.19 -6.37 1.50
N LEU A 236 -13.67 -5.25 2.03
CA LEU A 236 -14.01 -3.91 1.55
C LEU A 236 -13.46 -3.67 0.14
N LEU A 237 -12.25 -4.17 -0.14
CA LEU A 237 -11.65 -4.09 -1.48
C LEU A 237 -12.50 -4.86 -2.49
N ALA A 238 -12.99 -6.05 -2.15
CA ALA A 238 -13.78 -6.90 -3.02
C ALA A 238 -15.02 -6.19 -3.60
N ASP A 239 -15.68 -5.38 -2.77
CA ASP A 239 -16.91 -4.68 -3.09
C ASP A 239 -16.73 -3.56 -4.12
N VAL A 240 -15.54 -2.97 -4.18
CA VAL A 240 -15.26 -1.81 -5.03
C VAL A 240 -14.41 -2.12 -6.26
N LEU A 241 -13.99 -3.37 -6.43
CA LEU A 241 -13.23 -3.76 -7.63
C LEU A 241 -14.11 -3.57 -8.90
N PRO A 242 -13.58 -2.88 -9.93
CA PRO A 242 -14.27 -2.80 -11.20
C PRO A 242 -14.22 -4.17 -11.90
N PRO A 243 -14.96 -4.37 -13.00
CA PRO A 243 -14.74 -5.52 -13.87
C PRO A 243 -13.28 -5.56 -14.32
N LEU A 244 -12.57 -6.64 -14.00
CA LEU A 244 -11.19 -6.86 -14.38
C LEU A 244 -11.12 -7.98 -15.42
N GLU A 245 -10.19 -7.87 -16.36
CA GLU A 245 -9.87 -8.98 -17.27
C GLU A 245 -8.91 -9.95 -16.57
N ALA A 246 -9.09 -11.25 -16.86
CA ALA A 246 -8.26 -12.34 -16.37
C ALA A 246 -6.91 -12.40 -17.09
#